data_AF-A0A949VGA0-F1
#
_entry.id   AF-A0A949VGA0-F1
#
_cell.length_a   1.000
_cell.length_b   1.000
_cell.length_c   1.000
_cell.angle_alpha   90.00
_cell.angle_beta   90.00
_cell.angle_gamma   90.00
#
_symmetry.space_group_name_H-M   'P 1'
#
loop_
_entity.id
_entity.type
_entity.pdbx_description
1 polymer ?
#
loop_
_entity_poly.entity_id
_entity_poly.type
_entity_poly.pdbx_seq_one_letter_code
_entity_poly.pdbx_strand_id
1 'polypeptide(L)' 'MKLELPPVEPGRYRLRWQLRANLQGGRYVVAVGVGHIEGGEYKRIHALPYAGHFDVLSALNQGTGWLVVDPVFEFSPSGD' A
#
# COMPACT_ATOMS: atom_id res chain seq x y z
N MET A 1 4.10 8.48 6.33
CA MET A 1 4.65 8.86 5.02
C MET A 1 3.50 9.35 4.15
N LYS A 2 3.57 10.59 3.64
CA LYS A 2 2.52 11.23 2.84
C LYS A 2 2.94 11.12 1.37
N LEU A 3 2.19 10.36 0.57
CA LEU A 3 2.39 10.31 -0.88
C LEU A 3 1.72 11.57 -1.44
N GLU A 4 2.50 12.56 -1.86
CA GLU A 4 1.95 13.72 -2.57
C GLU A 4 1.76 13.34 -4.03
N LEU A 5 0.59 12.78 -4.33
CA LEU A 5 0.14 12.63 -5.70
C LEU A 5 -0.38 13.99 -6.18
N PRO A 6 0.13 14.54 -7.29
CA PRO A 6 -0.49 15.72 -7.88
C PRO A 6 -1.94 15.39 -8.23
N PRO A 7 -2.84 16.40 -8.28
CA PRO A 7 -4.18 16.21 -8.79
C PRO A 7 -4.14 15.46 -10.12
N VAL A 8 -4.85 14.35 -10.19
CA VAL A 8 -4.96 13.54 -11.41
C VAL A 8 -6.17 14.02 -12.20
N GLU A 9 -5.99 14.18 -13.51
CA GLU A 9 -7.11 14.42 -14.42
C GLU A 9 -8.08 13.22 -14.41
N PRO A 10 -9.34 13.40 -14.85
CA PRO A 10 -10.23 12.27 -15.05
C PRO A 10 -9.67 11.28 -16.07
N GLY A 11 -9.53 10.01 -15.68
CA GLY A 11 -8.97 8.99 -16.57
C GLY A 11 -8.74 7.66 -15.89
N ARG A 12 -8.21 6.69 -16.66
CA ARG A 12 -7.77 5.39 -16.12
C ARG A 12 -6.28 5.45 -15.83
N TYR A 13 -5.91 5.05 -14.62
CA TYR A 13 -4.53 5.05 -14.18
C TYR A 13 -4.09 3.66 -13.72
N ARG A 14 -2.83 3.34 -13.98
CA ARG A 14 -2.16 2.17 -13.41
C ARG A 14 -1.13 2.64 -12.41
N LEU A 15 -1.33 2.29 -11.15
CA LEU A 15 -0.35 2.55 -10.10
C LEU A 15 0.45 1.28 -9.82
N ARG A 16 1.77 1.42 -9.71
CA ARG A 16 2.65 0.36 -9.22
C ARG A 16 3.34 0.86 -7.96
N TRP A 17 3.41 -0.01 -6.97
CA TRP A 17 4.21 0.25 -5.80
C TRP A 17 4.89 -1.01 -5.32
N GLN A 18 5.99 -0.79 -4.64
CA GLN A 18 6.81 -1.79 -3.99
C GLN A 18 6.83 -1.42 -2.52
N LEU A 19 6.74 -2.42 -1.66
CA LEU A 19 6.81 -2.21 -0.23
C LEU A 19 7.79 -3.21 0.35
N ARG A 20 8.88 -2.73 0.94
CA ARG A 20 9.71 -3.54 1.81
C ARG A 20 9.12 -3.48 3.22
N ALA A 21 8.46 -4.54 3.66
CA ALA A 21 7.96 -4.65 5.02
C ALA A 21 8.66 -5.79 5.76
N ASN A 22 9.11 -5.52 6.99
CA ASN A 22 9.56 -6.58 7.89
C ASN A 22 8.32 -7.22 8.52
N LEU A 23 7.99 -8.44 8.11
CA LEU A 23 6.80 -9.19 8.54
C LEU A 23 7.23 -10.44 9.30
N GLN A 24 6.46 -10.82 10.32
CA GLN A 24 6.60 -12.13 10.93
C GLN A 24 5.94 -13.20 10.05
N GLY A 25 6.19 -14.47 10.34
CA GLY A 25 5.43 -15.52 9.68
C GLY A 25 3.94 -15.46 10.04
N GLY A 26 3.09 -15.62 9.04
CA GLY A 26 1.64 -15.53 9.19
C GLY A 26 0.93 -15.11 7.90
N ARG A 27 -0.40 -15.04 7.98
CA ARG A 27 -1.25 -14.58 6.88
C ARG A 27 -1.56 -13.09 7.02
N TYR A 28 -1.30 -12.33 5.97
CA TYR A 28 -1.56 -10.90 5.91
C TYR A 28 -2.62 -10.59 4.85
N VAL A 29 -3.54 -9.70 5.18
CA VAL A 29 -4.57 -9.20 4.26
C VAL A 29 -4.14 -7.85 3.70
N VAL A 30 -4.31 -7.67 2.39
CA VAL A 30 -4.07 -6.39 1.73
C VAL A 30 -5.40 -5.64 1.64
N ALA A 31 -5.45 -4.44 2.21
CA ALA A 31 -6.54 -3.49 2.02
C ALA A 31 -6.00 -2.27 1.27
N VAL A 32 -6.75 -1.81 0.26
CA VAL A 32 -6.36 -0.67 -0.58
C VAL A 32 -7.45 0.39 -0.51
N GLY A 33 -7.08 1.64 -0.32
CA GLY A 33 -8.02 2.76 -0.34
C GLY A 33 -7.42 3.95 -1.05
N VAL A 34 -8.29 4.79 -1.60
CA VAL A 34 -7.95 6.07 -2.19
C VAL A 34 -8.75 7.16 -1.52
N GLY A 35 -8.11 8.31 -1.34
CA GLY A 35 -8.64 9.45 -0.63
C GLY A 35 -7.78 10.67 -0.87
N HIS A 36 -8.14 11.76 -0.23
CA HIS A 36 -7.38 13.00 -0.26
C HIS A 36 -7.17 13.51 1.17
N ILE A 37 -6.19 14.38 1.36
CA ILE A 37 -5.97 15.05 2.65
C ILE A 37 -6.63 16.41 2.59
N GLU A 38 -7.57 16.67 3.49
CA GLU A 38 -8.27 17.96 3.62
C GLU A 38 -8.09 18.45 5.05
N GLY A 39 -7.52 19.65 5.23
CA GLY A 39 -7.28 20.20 6.58
C GLY A 39 -6.31 19.38 7.44
N GLY A 40 -5.46 18.54 6.83
CA GLY A 40 -4.55 17.64 7.55
C GLY A 40 -5.15 16.27 7.89
N GLU A 41 -6.45 16.06 7.65
CA GLU A 41 -7.12 14.79 7.85
C GLU A 41 -7.19 13.99 6.54
N TYR A 42 -6.93 12.69 6.62
CA TYR A 42 -7.11 11.80 5.47
C TYR A 42 -8.59 11.45 5.31
N LYS A 43 -9.22 11.98 4.26
CA LYS A 43 -10.59 11.67 3.85
C LYS A 43 -10.59 10.60 2.77
N ARG A 44 -11.06 9.41 3.16
CA ARG A 44 -11.18 8.25 2.28
C ARG A 44 -12.39 8.41 1.35
N ILE A 45 -12.18 8.28 0.04
CA ILE A 45 -13.25 8.33 -0.97
C ILE A 45 -13.72 6.91 -1.31
N HIS A 46 -12.78 6.00 -1.60
CA HIS A 46 -13.09 4.60 -1.89
C HIS A 46 -12.14 3.67 -1.13
N ALA A 47 -12.62 2.48 -0.81
CA ALA A 47 -11.81 1.42 -0.26
C ALA A 47 -12.23 0.04 -0.75
N LEU A 48 -11.22 -0.79 -0.99
CA LEU A 48 -11.29 -2.22 -1.16
C LEU A 48 -10.73 -2.86 0.12
N PRO A 49 -11.60 -3.28 1.07
CA PRO A 49 -11.15 -3.81 2.36
C PRO A 49 -10.44 -5.17 2.25
N TYR A 50 -10.64 -5.89 1.14
CA TYR A 50 -9.97 -7.14 0.84
C TYR A 50 -9.52 -7.14 -0.63
N ALA A 51 -8.27 -6.77 -0.86
CA ALA A 51 -7.61 -6.82 -2.17
C ALA A 51 -6.84 -8.13 -2.40
N GLY A 52 -6.89 -9.04 -1.42
CA GLY A 52 -6.17 -10.31 -1.43
C GLY A 52 -5.44 -10.55 -0.11
N HIS A 53 -4.72 -11.66 -0.05
CA HIS A 53 -3.84 -11.99 1.07
C HIS A 53 -2.55 -12.63 0.56
N PHE A 54 -1.55 -12.65 1.42
CA PHE A 54 -0.32 -13.39 1.19
C PHE A 54 0.16 -13.99 2.52
N ASP A 55 0.90 -15.09 2.41
CA ASP A 55 1.46 -15.80 3.54
C ASP A 55 2.96 -15.50 3.61
N VAL A 56 3.44 -15.12 4.79
CA VAL A 56 4.85 -14.97 5.10
C VAL A 56 5.27 -16.22 5.86
N LEU A 57 6.32 -16.88 5.40
CA LEU A 57 6.88 -18.03 6.10
C LEU A 57 7.81 -17.54 7.21
N SER A 58 7.68 -18.11 8.41
CA SER A 58 8.61 -17.84 9.50
C SER A 58 10.01 -18.30 9.12
N ALA A 59 11.01 -17.45 9.33
CA ALA A 59 12.40 -17.89 9.34
C ALA A 59 12.68 -18.69 10.63
N LEU A 60 13.47 -19.76 10.54
CA LEU A 60 13.89 -20.54 11.72
C LEU A 60 14.60 -19.61 12.73
N ASN A 61 14.22 -19.72 14.01
CA ASN A 61 14.80 -18.99 15.14
C ASN A 61 14.63 -17.46 15.15
N GLN A 62 13.61 -16.91 14.48
CA GLN A 62 13.28 -15.47 14.60
C GLN A 62 12.17 -15.21 15.61
N GLY A 63 12.41 -14.26 16.53
CA GLY A 63 11.44 -13.79 17.51
C GLY A 63 10.37 -12.88 16.91
N THR A 64 9.39 -12.49 17.73
CA THR A 64 8.25 -11.65 17.31
C THR A 64 8.71 -10.22 16.93
N GLY A 65 9.02 -9.97 15.65
CA GLY A 65 9.41 -8.66 15.12
C GLY A 65 8.23 -7.73 14.76
N TRP A 66 8.39 -6.43 14.96
CA TRP A 66 7.38 -5.42 14.61
C TRP A 66 7.44 -5.03 13.13
N LEU A 67 6.28 -4.67 12.58
CA LEU A 67 6.11 -4.15 11.22
C LEU A 67 6.87 -2.82 11.03
N VAL A 68 7.95 -2.84 10.26
CA VAL A 68 8.55 -1.63 9.69
C VAL A 68 8.33 -1.66 8.18
N VAL A 69 7.54 -0.71 7.69
CA VAL A 69 7.03 -0.59 6.32
C VAL A 69 7.86 0.48 5.61
N ASP A 70 8.60 0.12 4.56
CA ASP A 70 9.45 0.99 3.73
C ASP A 70 9.07 0.88 2.24
N PRO A 71 8.05 1.61 1.77
CA PRO A 71 7.55 1.51 0.41
C PRO A 71 8.19 2.45 -0.61
N VAL A 72 8.41 1.93 -1.81
CA VAL A 72 8.91 2.60 -3.02
C VAL A 72 7.83 2.55 -4.10
N PHE A 73 7.34 3.70 -4.58
CA PHE A 73 6.26 3.77 -5.57
C PHE A 73 6.80 4.13 -6.96
N GLU A 74 6.26 3.50 -8.02
CA GLU A 74 6.58 3.81 -9.43
C GLU A 74 5.29 4.18 -10.17
N PHE A 75 5.23 5.38 -10.75
CA PHE A 75 4.08 5.85 -11.51
C PHE A 75 4.38 5.80 -13.01
N SER A 76 3.48 5.21 -13.80
CA SER A 76 3.56 5.23 -15.25
C SER A 76 2.17 5.46 -15.85
N PRO A 77 1.98 6.41 -16.78
CA PRO A 77 0.74 6.49 -17.55
C PRO A 77 0.54 5.18 -18.32
N SER A 78 -0.70 4.68 -18.36
CA SER A 78 -1.04 3.58 -19.26
C SER A 78 -0.95 4.09 -20.69
N GLY A 79 0.06 3.63 -21.43
CA GLY A 79 0.09 3.81 -22.88
C GLY A 79 -1.09 3.05 -23.49
N ASP A 80 -1.86 3.75 -24.32
CA ASP A 80 -2.73 3.14 -25.32
C ASP A 80 -1.88 2.51 -26.44
#